data_AF-A0A0C2X8K8-F1
#
_entry.id   AF-A0A0C2X8K8-F1
#
_cell.length_a   1.000
_cell.length_b   1.000
_cell.length_c   1.000
_cell.angle_alpha   90.00
_cell.angle_beta   90.00
_cell.angle_gamma   90.00
#
_symmetry.space_group_name_H-M   'P 1'
#
loop_
_entity.id
_entity.type
_entity.pdbx_description
1 polymer ?
#
loop_
_entity_poly.entity_id
_entity_poly.type
_entity_poly.pdbx_seq_one_letter_code
_entity_poly.pdbx_strand_id
1 'polypeptide(L)'
;MSQQRRAYVTLLTNNSYLAGALVLDHGLRAVKSKYPLVTMVTASLPADARIIIQKRGIILRDVELLRPNGGKYLDPYDRRFEDTWTKLR
;
A
#
# COMPACT_ATOMS: atom_id res chain seq x y z
N MET A 1 -0.70 -17.22 17.29
CA MET A 1 -1.11 -17.00 15.88
C MET A 1 -0.04 -17.61 14.99
N SER A 2 -0.38 -18.52 14.08
CA SER A 2 0.60 -19.07 13.13
C SER A 2 1.18 -17.93 12.30
N GLN A 3 2.51 -17.79 12.28
CA GLN A 3 3.18 -16.82 11.40
C GLN A 3 2.90 -17.23 9.95
N GLN A 4 2.00 -16.50 9.28
CA GLN A 4 1.80 -16.69 7.86
C GLN A 4 3.03 -16.16 7.10
N ARG A 5 3.77 -17.05 6.44
CA ARG A 5 4.99 -16.73 5.68
C ARG A 5 4.73 -16.05 4.33
N ARG A 6 3.47 -15.85 3.94
CA ARG A 6 3.08 -15.40 2.59
C ARG A 6 1.90 -14.44 2.67
N ALA A 7 1.95 -13.37 1.90
CA ALA A 7 0.89 -12.38 1.78
C ALA A 7 0.91 -11.78 0.36
N TYR A 8 -0.24 -11.27 -0.07
CA TYR A 8 -0.29 -10.27 -1.12
C TYR A 8 0.05 -8.92 -0.49
N VAL A 9 0.87 -8.13 -1.18
CA VAL A 9 1.31 -6.82 -0.66
C VAL A 9 1.03 -5.75 -1.70
N THR A 10 0.49 -4.63 -1.25
CA THR A 10 0.35 -3.40 -2.06
C THR A 10 0.80 -2.19 -1.27
N LEU A 11 1.06 -1.08 -1.94
CA LEU A 11 1.44 0.20 -1.33
C LEU A 11 0.34 1.24 -1.59
N LEU A 12 -0.04 1.95 -0.54
CA LEU A 12 -1.01 3.05 -0.61
C LEU A 12 -0.44 4.31 0.05
N THR A 13 -0.01 5.28 -0.76
CA THR A 13 0.61 6.53 -0.29
C THR A 13 -0.30 7.76 -0.38
N ASN A 14 -1.41 7.67 -1.13
CA ASN A 14 -2.39 8.74 -1.28
C ASN A 14 -3.82 8.19 -1.46
N ASN A 15 -4.80 9.08 -1.35
CA ASN A 15 -6.22 8.71 -1.37
C ASN A 15 -6.73 8.25 -2.76
N SER A 16 -6.13 8.74 -3.86
CA SER A 16 -6.57 8.37 -5.21
C SER A 16 -6.41 6.87 -5.51
N TYR A 17 -5.46 6.21 -4.84
CA TYR A 17 -5.23 4.77 -4.97
C TYR A 17 -6.13 3.90 -4.07
N LEU A 18 -6.93 4.50 -3.17
CA LEU A 18 -7.76 3.76 -2.21
C LEU A 18 -8.74 2.82 -2.92
N ALA A 19 -9.39 3.30 -3.99
CA ALA A 19 -10.32 2.49 -4.78
C ALA A 19 -9.65 1.23 -5.33
N GLY A 20 -8.41 1.35 -5.84
CA GLY A 20 -7.64 0.22 -6.34
C GLY A 20 -7.33 -0.81 -5.27
N ALA A 21 -6.95 -0.38 -4.06
CA ALA A 21 -6.72 -1.28 -2.93
C ALA A 21 -7.98 -2.04 -2.50
N LEU A 22 -9.14 -1.38 -2.53
CA LEU A 22 -10.44 -1.99 -2.20
C LEU A 22 -10.88 -3.02 -3.26
N VAL A 23 -10.67 -2.71 -4.55
CA VAL A 23 -10.93 -3.64 -5.65
C VAL A 23 -10.02 -4.87 -5.54
N LEU A 24 -8.74 -4.68 -5.21
CA LEU A 24 -7.81 -5.78 -5.00
C LEU A 24 -8.24 -6.69 -3.83
N ASP A 25 -8.60 -6.13 -2.68
CA ASP A 25 -9.14 -6.88 -1.54
C ASP A 25 -10.40 -7.68 -1.94
N HIS A 26 -11.34 -7.03 -2.63
CA HIS A 26 -12.54 -7.69 -3.12
C HIS A 26 -12.22 -8.86 -4.05
N GLY A 27 -11.31 -8.69 -5.01
CA GLY A 27 -10.90 -9.73 -5.93
C GLY A 27 -10.26 -10.93 -5.24
N LEU A 28 -9.33 -10.69 -4.31
CA LEU A 28 -8.67 -11.75 -3.53
C LEU A 28 -9.66 -12.54 -2.66
N ARG A 29 -10.66 -11.86 -2.07
CA ARG A 29 -11.74 -12.50 -1.30
C ARG A 29 -12.66 -13.33 -2.18
N ALA A 30 -13.04 -12.82 -3.35
CA ALA A 30 -13.93 -13.50 -4.29
C ALA A 30 -13.38 -14.86 -4.73
N VAL A 31 -12.07 -14.94 -4.96
CA VAL A 31 -11.38 -16.20 -5.31
C VAL A 31 -10.97 -17.04 -4.09
N LYS A 32 -11.40 -16.67 -2.88
CA LYS A 32 -11.04 -17.32 -1.61
C LYS A 32 -9.52 -17.51 -1.47
N SER A 33 -8.76 -16.45 -1.75
CA SER A 33 -7.31 -16.45 -1.65
C SER A 33 -6.84 -17.05 -0.32
N LYS A 34 -5.85 -17.95 -0.40
CA LYS A 34 -5.23 -18.57 0.78
C LYS A 34 -4.43 -17.56 1.62
N TYR A 35 -3.97 -16.47 1.01
CA TYR A 35 -3.08 -15.50 1.63
C TYR A 35 -3.76 -14.14 1.82
N PRO A 36 -3.47 -13.44 2.93
CA PRO A 36 -4.07 -12.16 3.25
C PRO A 36 -3.50 -11.06 2.36
N LEU A 37 -4.22 -9.94 2.29
CA LEU A 37 -3.71 -8.69 1.76
C LEU A 37 -3.13 -7.84 2.89
N VAL A 38 -1.88 -7.44 2.72
CA VAL A 38 -1.19 -6.45 3.55
C VAL A 38 -1.02 -5.18 2.72
N THR A 39 -1.45 -4.04 3.26
CA THR A 39 -1.28 -2.74 2.64
C THR A 39 -0.21 -1.95 3.38
N MET A 40 0.89 -1.69 2.70
CA MET A 40 1.91 -0.76 3.16
C MET A 40 1.39 0.66 3.05
N VAL A 41 1.57 1.46 4.09
CA VAL A 41 1.09 2.84 4.15
C VAL A 41 2.17 3.76 4.68
N THR A 42 2.21 4.98 4.16
CA THR A 42 3.09 6.04 4.63
C THR A 42 2.33 6.97 5.59
N ALA A 43 3.06 7.78 6.35
CA ALA A 43 2.47 8.80 7.22
C ALA A 43 1.62 9.84 6.44
N SER A 44 1.84 9.99 5.14
CA SER A 44 1.07 10.89 4.26
C SER A 44 -0.35 10.42 3.94
N LEU A 45 -0.67 9.14 4.20
CA LEU A 45 -2.01 8.61 3.91
C LEU A 45 -3.04 9.19 4.89
N PRO A 46 -4.12 9.84 4.41
CA PRO A 46 -5.14 10.42 5.27
C PRO A 46 -5.79 9.42 6.22
N ALA A 47 -6.20 9.89 7.40
CA ALA A 47 -6.81 9.07 8.44
C ALA A 47 -8.08 8.34 7.95
N ASP A 48 -8.92 9.01 7.15
CA ASP A 48 -10.16 8.42 6.63
C ASP A 48 -9.89 7.19 5.75
N ALA A 49 -8.85 7.23 4.92
CA ALA A 49 -8.43 6.09 4.11
C ALA A 49 -7.98 4.92 5.01
N ARG A 50 -7.21 5.20 6.07
CA ARG A 50 -6.80 4.19 7.05
C ARG A 50 -8.00 3.55 7.75
N ILE A 51 -8.97 4.35 8.17
CA ILE A 51 -10.21 3.88 8.80
C ILE A 51 -10.99 2.96 7.86
N ILE A 52 -11.14 3.32 6.59
CA ILE A 52 -11.85 2.51 5.59
C ILE A 52 -11.16 1.15 5.40
N ILE A 53 -9.83 1.13 5.28
CA ILE A 53 -9.04 -0.10 5.10
C ILE A 53 -9.15 -1.01 6.32
N GLN A 54 -9.05 -0.44 7.52
CA GLN A 54 -9.23 -1.18 8.78
C GLN A 54 -10.64 -1.76 8.91
N LYS A 55 -11.68 -0.99 8.55
CA LYS A 55 -13.08 -1.49 8.53
C LYS A 55 -13.28 -2.66 7.57
N ARG A 56 -12.49 -2.74 6.49
CA ARG A 56 -12.47 -3.89 5.57
C ARG A 56 -11.67 -5.08 6.10
N GLY A 57 -11.01 -4.96 7.26
CA GLY A 57 -10.16 -6.00 7.84
C GLY A 57 -8.88 -6.25 7.06
N ILE A 58 -8.44 -5.28 6.24
CA ILE A 58 -7.16 -5.34 5.53
C ILE A 58 -6.05 -4.96 6.51
N ILE A 59 -4.95 -5.72 6.49
CA ILE A 59 -3.82 -5.50 7.41
C ILE A 59 -3.04 -4.27 6.96
N LEU A 60 -2.85 -3.29 7.84
CA LEU A 60 -2.01 -2.12 7.60
C LEU A 60 -0.60 -2.35 8.12
N ARG A 61 0.40 -1.94 7.33
CA ARG A 61 1.80 -1.90 7.72
C ARG A 61 2.35 -0.51 7.46
N ASP A 62 2.60 0.26 8.51
CA ASP A 62 3.30 1.53 8.37
C ASP A 62 4.74 1.31 7.89
N VAL A 63 5.12 2.04 6.85
CA VAL A 63 6.46 2.05 6.27
C VAL A 63 6.94 3.49 6.09
N GLU A 64 8.23 3.70 6.28
CA GLU A 64 8.86 4.99 6.02
C GLU A 64 8.98 5.21 4.51
N LEU A 65 8.74 6.45 4.08
CA LEU A 65 8.97 6.87 2.70
C LEU A 65 10.42 6.59 2.31
N LEU A 66 10.62 5.88 1.20
CA LEU A 66 11.94 5.65 0.63
C LEU A 66 12.16 6.58 -0.56
N ARG A 67 13.27 7.30 -0.57
CA ARG A 67 13.72 8.13 -1.70
C ARG A 67 15.15 7.74 -2.08
N PRO A 68 15.50 7.72 -3.38
CA PRO A 68 16.87 7.44 -3.80
C PRO A 68 17.83 8.48 -3.23
N ASN A 69 18.99 8.03 -2.77
CA ASN A 69 20.07 8.92 -2.38
C ASN A 69 20.64 9.63 -3.62
N GLY A 70 20.99 10.91 -3.49
CA GLY A 70 21.73 11.65 -4.52
C GLY A 70 20.90 12.60 -5.39
N GLY A 71 19.69 12.96 -5.00
CA GLY A 71 18.99 14.11 -5.60
C GLY A 71 18.71 13.98 -7.09
N LYS A 72 18.60 12.76 -7.63
CA LYS A 72 18.00 12.55 -8.95
C LYS A 72 16.53 12.92 -8.84
N TYR A 73 16.25 14.21 -9.00
CA TYR A 73 14.90 14.70 -9.19
C TYR A 73 14.33 13.92 -10.37
N LEU A 74 13.23 13.23 -10.12
CA LEU A 74 12.45 12.68 -11.21
C LEU A 74 12.11 13.86 -12.13
N ASP A 75 12.14 13.60 -13.43
CA ASP A 75 11.62 14.56 -14.40
C ASP A 75 10.22 15.02 -13.93
N PRO A 76 9.81 16.29 -14.14
CA PRO A 76 8.48 16.76 -13.77
C PRO A 76 7.33 15.81 -14.16
N TYR A 77 7.43 15.12 -15.30
CA TYR A 77 6.44 14.12 -15.75
C TYR A 77 6.45 12.83 -14.91
N ASP A 78 7.57 12.51 -14.27
CA ASP A 78 7.77 11.30 -13.47
C ASP A 78 7.54 11.51 -11.97
N ARG A 79 7.27 12.74 -11.51
CA ARG A 79 7.01 13.03 -10.07
C ARG A 79 5.91 12.16 -9.46
N ARG A 80 4.94 11.70 -10.26
CA ARG A 80 3.92 10.73 -9.83
C ARG A 80 4.48 9.40 -9.33
N PHE A 81 5.74 9.11 -9.62
CA PHE A 81 6.45 7.89 -9.21
C PHE A 81 7.42 8.11 -8.04
N GLU A 82 7.49 9.31 -7.44
CA GLU A 82 8.39 9.59 -6.31
C GLU A 82 8.25 8.57 -5.17
N ASP A 83 7.01 8.19 -4.87
CA ASP A 83 6.70 7.25 -3.80
C ASP A 83 6.99 5.78 -4.17
N THR A 84 7.28 5.48 -5.44
CA THR A 84 7.39 4.09 -5.95
C THR A 84 8.51 3.32 -5.25
N TRP A 85 9.61 3.99 -4.91
CA TRP A 85 10.71 3.39 -4.19
C TRP A 85 10.28 2.83 -2.83
N THR A 86 9.26 3.43 -2.20
CA THR A 86 8.68 2.95 -0.94
C THR A 86 8.11 1.54 -1.04
N LYS A 87 7.83 1.03 -2.26
CA LYS A 87 7.43 -0.37 -2.47
C LYS A 87 8.52 -1.39 -2.12
N LEU A 88 9.78 -0.97 -1.96
CA LEU A 88 10.90 -1.83 -1.61
C LEU A 88 11.10 -2.02 -0.09
N ARG A 89 10.23 -1.42 0.73
CA ARG A 89 10.19 -1.64 2.19
C ARG A 89 9.48 -2.96 2.53
#